data_AF-A0A6F8PJM0-F1
#
_entry.id   AF-A0A6F8PJM0-F1
#
_cell.length_a   1.000
_cell.length_b   1.000
_cell.length_c   1.000
_cell.angle_alpha   90.00
_cell.angle_beta   90.00
_cell.angle_gamma   90.00
#
_symmetry.space_group_name_H-M   'P 1'
#
loop_
_entity.id
_entity.type
_entity.pdbx_description
1 polymer ?
#
loop_
_entity_poly.entity_id
_entity_poly.type
_entity_poly.pdbx_seq_one_letter_code
_entity_poly.pdbx_strand_id
1 'polypeptide(L)' 'MSTTVRINDRFYQEAKSQAKAELRSIPNQIEYWARIGKTALENPDMSIETIQKLILARHENSEPFEFINSDAS' A
#
# COMPACT_ATOMS: atom_id res chain seq x y z
N MET A 1 13.29 2.14 14.17
CA MET A 1 13.13 1.30 15.37
C MET A 1 12.27 0.10 14.98
N SER A 2 12.65 -1.11 15.38
CA SER A 2 11.83 -2.31 15.16
C SER A 2 11.31 -2.82 16.50
N THR A 3 10.01 -3.09 16.57
CA THR A 3 9.34 -3.66 17.74
C THR A 3 8.87 -5.06 17.38
N THR A 4 9.18 -6.04 18.23
CA THR A 4 8.73 -7.42 18.01
C THR A 4 7.27 -7.56 18.41
N VAL A 5 6.42 -8.07 17.51
CA VAL A 5 5.00 -8.33 17.76
C VAL A 5 4.74 -9.82 17.55
N ARG A 6 4.03 -10.46 18.48
CA ARG A 6 3.58 -11.85 18.30
C ARG A 6 2.32 -11.86 17.44
N ILE A 7 2.32 -12.73 16.44
CA ILE A 7 1.18 -13.01 15.57
C ILE A 7 0.93 -14.51 15.55
N ASN A 8 -0.31 -14.92 15.29
CA ASN A 8 -0.63 -16.33 15.25
C ASN A 8 0.02 -17.00 14.01
N ASP A 9 0.31 -18.30 14.11
CA ASP A 9 1.02 -19.02 13.05
C ASP A 9 0.23 -19.07 11.75
N ARG A 10 -1.10 -19.20 11.82
CA ARG A 10 -1.96 -19.27 10.64
C ARG A 10 -1.85 -17.99 9.79
N PHE A 11 -1.99 -16.84 10.43
CA PHE A 11 -1.90 -15.53 9.83
C PHE A 11 -0.49 -15.27 9.28
N TYR A 12 0.54 -15.74 9.99
CA TYR A 12 1.91 -15.70 9.48
C TYR A 12 2.07 -16.53 8.20
N GLN A 13 1.49 -17.73 8.12
CA GLN A 13 1.53 -18.54 6.89
C GLN A 13 0.76 -17.88 5.73
N GLU A 14 -0.40 -17.27 6.01
CA GLU A 14 -1.18 -16.52 5.03
C GLU A 14 -0.37 -15.33 4.49
N ALA A 15 0.24 -14.53 5.37
CA ALA A 15 1.12 -13.43 4.99
C ALA A 15 2.33 -13.91 4.19
N LYS A 16 2.94 -15.04 4.57
CA LYS A 16 4.07 -15.62 3.85
C LYS A 16 3.71 -16.05 2.44
N SER A 17 2.54 -16.68 2.26
CA SER A 17 2.05 -17.08 0.94
C SER A 17 1.81 -15.86 0.05
N GLN A 18 1.13 -14.84 0.57
CA GLN A 18 0.82 -13.63 -0.20
C GLN A 18 2.08 -12.83 -0.52
N ALA A 19 2.99 -12.68 0.44
CA ALA A 19 4.27 -11.99 0.25
C ALA A 19 5.06 -12.59 -0.92
N LYS A 20 5.06 -13.93 -1.05
CA LYS A 20 5.72 -14.62 -2.17
C LYS A 20 5.04 -14.32 -3.51
N ALA A 21 3.71 -14.27 -3.53
CA ALA A 21 2.94 -13.97 -4.75
C ALA A 21 3.12 -12.52 -5.20
N GLU A 22 3.26 -11.59 -4.26
CA GLU A 22 3.35 -10.14 -4.52
C GLU A 22 4.79 -9.62 -4.55
N LEU A 23 5.79 -10.50 -4.49
CA LEU A 23 7.23 -10.17 -4.46
C LEU A 23 7.59 -9.19 -3.33
N ARG A 24 6.97 -9.36 -2.15
CA ARG A 24 7.23 -8.57 -0.93
C ARG A 24 7.93 -9.43 0.13
N SER A 25 8.58 -8.76 1.09
CA SER A 25 8.99 -9.44 2.33
C SER A 25 7.77 -9.72 3.20
N ILE A 26 7.84 -10.74 4.07
CA ILE A 26 6.74 -11.10 4.97
C ILE A 26 6.35 -9.91 5.88
N PRO A 27 7.29 -9.19 6.52
CA PRO A 27 6.96 -8.01 7.30
C PRO A 27 6.28 -6.91 6.47
N ASN A 28 6.75 -6.67 5.24
CA ASN A 28 6.16 -5.65 4.37
C ASN A 28 4.73 -6.01 3.95
N GLN A 29 4.44 -7.30 3.76
CA GLN A 29 3.08 -7.76 3.47
C GLN A 29 2.13 -7.49 4.63
N ILE A 30 2.57 -7.75 5.86
CA ILE A 30 1.76 -7.49 7.06
C ILE A 30 1.56 -5.99 7.24
N GLU A 31 2.61 -5.19 7.04
CA GLU A 31 2.52 -3.74 7.11
C GLU A 31 1.56 -3.18 6.04
N TYR A 32 1.58 -3.75 4.83
CA TYR A 32 0.67 -3.37 3.75
C TYR A 32 -0.79 -3.60 4.13
N TRP A 33 -1.14 -4.78 4.65
CA TRP A 33 -2.49 -5.06 5.14
C TRP A 33 -2.90 -4.16 6.30
N ALA A 34 -1.99 -3.90 7.25
CA ALA A 34 -2.25 -2.98 8.36
C ALA A 34 -2.53 -1.55 7.89
N ARG A 35 -1.78 -1.06 6.88
CA ARG A 35 -2.00 0.25 6.27
C ARG A 35 -3.35 0.33 5.58
N ILE A 36 -3.72 -0.67 4.77
CA ILE A 36 -5.04 -0.73 4.14
C ILE A 36 -6.15 -0.71 5.19
N GLY A 37 -6.05 -1.57 6.21
CA GLY A 37 -7.06 -1.65 7.27
C GLY A 37 -7.22 -0.33 8.02
N LYS A 38 -6.11 0.35 8.34
CA LYS A 38 -6.14 1.67 8.97
C LYS A 38 -6.85 2.70 8.07
N THR A 39 -6.46 2.80 6.80
CA THR A 39 -7.05 3.78 5.86
C THR A 39 -8.54 3.53 5.65
N ALA A 40 -8.96 2.27 5.55
CA ALA A 40 -10.37 1.90 5.39
C ALA A 40 -11.22 2.22 6.63
N LEU A 41 -10.64 2.09 7.83
CA LEU A 41 -11.31 2.49 9.07
C LEU A 41 -11.44 4.01 9.20
N GLU A 42 -10.45 4.76 8.73
CA GLU A 42 -10.47 6.23 8.73
C GLU A 42 -11.37 6.83 7.64
N ASN A 43 -11.58 6.11 6.53
CA ASN A 43 -12.38 6.54 5.38
C ASN A 43 -13.35 5.42 4.96
N PRO A 44 -14.46 5.20 5.71
CA PRO A 44 -15.35 4.04 5.51
C PRO A 44 -16.09 4.01 4.16
N ASP A 45 -16.19 5.17 3.51
CA ASP A 45 -16.79 5.39 2.19
C ASP A 45 -15.82 5.07 1.04
N MET A 46 -14.52 4.98 1.34
CA MET A 46 -13.50 4.69 0.34
C MET A 46 -13.40 3.18 0.08
N SER A 47 -13.47 2.80 -1.19
CA SER A 47 -13.29 1.40 -1.56
C SER A 47 -11.86 0.93 -1.29
N ILE A 48 -11.70 -0.34 -0.89
CA ILE A 48 -10.38 -0.95 -0.68
C ILE A 48 -9.53 -0.86 -1.95
N GLU A 49 -10.14 -1.04 -3.13
CA GLU A 49 -9.43 -0.94 -4.41
C GLU A 49 -8.84 0.46 -4.63
N THR A 50 -9.59 1.51 -4.29
CA THR A 50 -9.11 2.90 -4.34
C THR A 50 -7.91 3.08 -3.42
N ILE A 51 -7.96 2.55 -2.19
CA ILE A 51 -6.85 2.62 -1.23
C ILE A 51 -5.60 1.93 -1.79
N GLN A 52 -5.74 0.75 -2.40
CA GLN A 52 -4.62 0.03 -3.02
C GLN A 52 -3.98 0.84 -4.14
N LYS A 53 -4.81 1.42 -5.03
CA LYS A 53 -4.35 2.28 -6.13
C LYS A 53 -3.58 3.49 -5.61
N LEU A 54 -4.04 4.13 -4.54
CA LEU A 54 -3.35 5.27 -3.94
C LEU A 54 -2.00 4.87 -3.34
N ILE A 55 -1.91 3.70 -2.69
CA ILE A 55 -0.65 3.19 -2.15
C ILE A 55 0.34 2.91 -3.29
N LEU A 56 -0.11 2.30 -4.39
CA LEU A 56 0.71 2.07 -5.58
C LEU A 56 1.18 3.38 -6.23
N ALA A 57 0.27 4.32 -6.43
CA ALA A 57 0.58 5.64 -7.01
C ALA A 57 1.63 6.41 -6.20
N ARG A 58 1.69 6.21 -4.88
CA ARG A 58 2.74 6.81 -4.03
C ARG A 58 4.12 6.18 -4.22
N HIS A 59 4.19 4.97 -4.75
CA HIS A 59 5.43 4.27 -5.07
C HIS A 59 5.87 4.48 -6.53
N GLU A 60 4.98 4.97 -7.38
CA GLU A 60 5.32 5.39 -8.74
C GLU A 60 6.15 6.69 -8.68
N ASN A 61 7.11 6.82 -9.60
CA ASN A 61 7.84 8.07 -9.75
C ASN A 61 6.86 9.12 -10.27
N SER A 62 6.65 10.17 -9.49
CA SER A 62 5.91 11.33 -9.94
C SER A 62 6.74 12.06 -11.00
N GLU A 63 6.28 12.03 -12.24
CA GLU A 63 6.85 12.86 -13.29
C GLU A 63 6.58 14.34 -12.98
N PRO A 64 7.55 15.24 -13.25
CA PRO A 64 7.31 16.67 -13.11
C PRO A 64 6.12 17.08 -13.97
N PHE A 65 5.14 17.73 -13.36
CA PHE A 65 4.05 18.31 -14.11
C PHE A 65 4.57 19.52 -14.91
N GLU A 66 4.65 19.39 -16.23
CA GLU A 66 4.99 20.49 -17.13
C GLU A 66 3.73 21.29 -17.49
N PHE A 67 3.66 22.54 -17.04
CA PHE A 67 2.64 23.48 -17.51
C PHE A 67 2.98 23.88 -18.96
N ILE A 68 2.25 23.32 -19.92
CA ILE A 68 2.30 23.79 -21.30
C ILE A 68 1.51 25.10 -21.35
N ASN A 69 2.20 26.24 -21.37
CA ASN A 69 1.55 27.53 -21.61
C ASN A 69 0.95 27.52 -23.02
N SER A 70 -0.38 27.51 -23.12
CA SER A 70 -1.11 27.57 -24.40
C SER A 70 -1.23 28.98 -24.97
N ASP A 71 -0.55 29.97 -24.40
CA ASP A 71 -0.62 31.37 -24.82
C ASP A 71 0.56 31.73 -25.73
N ALA A 72 0.55 31.20 -26.95
CA ALA A 72 1.33 31.75 -28.06
C ALA A 72 0.76 31.31 -29.43
N SER A 73 -0.44 31.79 -29.80
CA SER A 73 -0.83 32.20 -31.17
C SER A 73 -2.23 32.79 -31.17
#